data_AF-A0A1I0NKV5-F1
#
_entry.id   AF-A0A1I0NKV5-F1
#
_cell.length_a   1.000
_cell.length_b   1.000
_cell.length_c   1.000
_cell.angle_alpha   90.00
_cell.angle_beta   90.00
_cell.angle_gamma   90.00
#
_symmetry.space_group_name_H-M   'P 1'
#
loop_
_entity.id
_entity.type
_entity.pdbx_description
1 polymer ?
#
loop_
_entity_poly.entity_id
_entity_poly.type
_entity_poly.pdbx_seq_one_letter_code
_entity_poly.pdbx_strand_id
1 'polypeptide(L)'
;MKKYKKRIFLKFGFVIFLCMIEYFVGFSFSSRANTRIFPNATQISQEERQALERQALERQALERQALERQALERQALETQALEEEILDTTEVRTEAEIESTRVEEAKTAAEDTSSTTAPTRVRTLSSEVIAYDGLLRSITCWGDSLTEGIGTGPNYPILTNIKVNGISININGKTMPSTLGELTNLTVYNMGVSGEDSRTIACRQGGLKMYVNDITIPDSGSVSISQIVCEDGYLVDPNINGSYGEKECFDACSIGGIVGKLSYDWNSETFLFTRIQDGSELVISIYTPIITPPSIERKGDILILQMGNNGGYLGDYDVLIAQYDAMIEYNQCKYYIIVGDTDYTAAYRADWENALKLAYGDHFLNMRQYLVDFANDGWLKAFEIPESLDDFIQLENGEVPYSLKVWDESHLNSYGYWIEGNAIYDKGCELGYWGY
;
A
#
# COMPACT_ATOMS: atom_id res chain seq x y z
N MET A 1 21.90 -7.95 11.24
CA MET A 1 22.19 -6.83 10.32
C MET A 1 23.44 -7.00 9.42
N LYS A 2 24.65 -7.39 9.88
CA LYS A 2 25.83 -7.52 8.99
C LYS A 2 25.91 -8.77 8.08
N LYS A 3 25.01 -9.75 8.21
CA LYS A 3 24.94 -10.96 7.34
C LYS A 3 24.03 -10.81 6.11
N TYR A 4 23.25 -9.73 6.03
CA TYR A 4 22.17 -9.56 5.04
C TYR A 4 22.61 -9.02 3.67
N LYS A 5 23.87 -8.57 3.52
CA LYS A 5 24.37 -8.00 2.25
C LYS A 5 24.86 -9.01 1.20
N LYS A 6 24.90 -10.32 1.53
CA LYS A 6 25.57 -11.33 0.68
C LYS A 6 24.65 -12.16 -0.23
N ARG A 7 23.32 -12.12 -0.05
CA ARG A 7 22.39 -12.97 -0.83
C ARG A 7 21.85 -12.32 -2.12
N ILE A 8 21.92 -11.00 -2.26
CA ILE A 8 21.58 -10.28 -3.51
C ILE A 8 22.45 -10.75 -4.70
N PHE A 9 23.63 -11.32 -4.45
CA PHE A 9 24.63 -11.54 -5.51
C PHE A 9 24.81 -13.00 -5.98
N LEU A 10 24.06 -13.98 -5.47
CA LEU A 10 24.34 -15.39 -5.80
C LEU A 10 23.54 -15.98 -6.98
N LYS A 11 22.53 -15.30 -7.53
CA LYS A 11 21.79 -15.78 -8.72
C LYS A 11 22.11 -15.03 -10.03
N PHE A 12 23.00 -14.03 -10.03
CA PHE A 12 23.34 -13.24 -11.24
C PHE A 12 24.85 -13.09 -11.55
N GLY A 13 25.71 -13.95 -10.98
CA GLY A 13 27.17 -13.84 -11.11
C GLY A 13 27.82 -14.89 -12.02
N PHE A 14 27.93 -14.61 -13.31
CA PHE A 14 28.98 -15.10 -14.23
C PHE A 14 28.94 -14.13 -15.43
N VAL A 15 29.77 -13.11 -15.56
CA VAL A 15 31.19 -13.16 -15.93
C VAL A 15 31.85 -11.83 -15.52
N ILE A 16 32.95 -11.90 -14.77
CA ILE A 16 33.89 -10.79 -14.54
C ILE A 16 34.98 -10.88 -15.63
N PHE A 17 35.32 -9.75 -16.26
CA PHE A 17 36.71 -9.48 -16.63
C PHE A 17 37.06 -7.99 -16.58
N LEU A 18 38.19 -7.70 -15.93
CA LEU A 18 38.81 -6.40 -15.70
C LEU A 18 39.46 -5.78 -16.95
N CYS A 19 39.55 -4.44 -16.99
CA CYS A 19 40.71 -3.65 -17.50
C CYS A 19 40.48 -2.17 -17.14
N MET A 20 41.04 -1.63 -16.04
CA MET A 20 42.32 -0.88 -15.92
C MET A 20 42.69 0.10 -17.06
N ILE A 21 42.60 1.40 -16.72
CA ILE A 21 43.66 2.43 -16.61
C ILE A 21 44.61 2.71 -17.81
N GLU A 22 44.70 4.03 -18.10
CA GLU A 22 45.73 4.80 -18.82
C GLU A 22 45.89 4.65 -20.33
N TYR A 23 45.70 5.75 -21.07
CA TYR A 23 46.58 6.13 -22.17
C TYR A 23 46.63 7.65 -22.40
N PHE A 24 47.78 8.22 -22.07
CA PHE A 24 48.26 9.56 -22.41
C PHE A 24 49.17 9.40 -23.63
N VAL A 25 48.86 10.01 -24.78
CA VAL A 25 49.86 10.29 -25.83
C VAL A 25 49.53 11.62 -26.48
N GLY A 26 50.50 12.54 -26.41
CA GLY A 26 50.42 13.87 -26.97
C GLY A 26 50.56 13.92 -28.50
N PHE A 27 50.17 15.07 -29.04
CA PHE A 27 50.57 15.50 -30.38
C PHE A 27 50.88 17.00 -30.35
N SER A 28 52.16 17.31 -30.57
CA SER A 28 52.69 18.64 -30.91
C SER A 28 52.58 18.84 -32.42
N PHE A 29 52.07 19.98 -32.89
CA PHE A 29 52.37 20.58 -34.21
C PHE A 29 52.12 22.10 -34.10
N SER A 30 53.17 22.91 -33.95
CA SER A 30 53.88 23.64 -35.02
C SER A 30 52.99 24.56 -35.88
N SER A 31 53.29 25.85 -35.75
CA SER A 31 52.74 26.99 -36.48
C SER A 31 52.83 26.86 -38.01
N ARG A 32 51.73 27.18 -38.70
CA ARG A 32 51.78 27.80 -40.03
C ARG A 32 50.64 28.81 -40.15
N ALA A 33 51.04 30.04 -40.43
CA ALA A 33 50.18 31.18 -40.70
C ALA A 33 49.22 30.88 -41.85
N ASN A 34 47.95 31.28 -41.68
CA ASN A 34 47.06 31.52 -42.80
C ASN A 34 46.34 32.85 -42.56
N THR A 35 46.75 33.84 -43.35
CA THR A 35 46.26 35.21 -43.37
C THR A 35 44.79 35.21 -43.82
N ARG A 36 43.86 35.43 -42.88
CA ARG A 36 42.53 35.95 -43.20
C ARG A 36 42.46 37.38 -42.69
N ILE A 37 42.35 38.29 -43.65
CA ILE A 37 42.12 39.72 -43.47
C ILE A 37 40.77 39.88 -42.75
N PHE A 38 40.79 40.36 -41.51
CA PHE A 38 39.60 40.91 -40.84
C PHE A 38 39.59 42.43 -41.10
N PRO A 39 38.47 43.01 -41.59
CA PRO A 39 38.34 44.45 -41.68
C PRO A 39 38.12 45.02 -40.27
N ASN A 40 38.89 46.06 -39.94
CA ASN A 40 38.69 47.07 -38.91
C ASN A 40 37.86 46.68 -37.67
N ALA A 41 38.55 46.49 -36.54
CA ALA A 41 37.92 46.65 -35.24
C ALA A 41 37.48 48.11 -35.09
N THR A 42 36.16 48.34 -35.20
CA THR A 42 35.51 49.63 -34.96
C THR A 42 35.84 50.07 -33.53
N GLN A 43 36.53 51.20 -33.36
CA GLN A 43 36.64 51.85 -32.06
C GLN A 43 35.24 52.28 -31.63
N ILE A 44 34.63 51.52 -30.73
CA ILE A 44 33.37 51.89 -30.07
C ILE A 44 33.61 53.22 -29.36
N SER A 45 32.83 54.23 -29.73
CA SER A 45 32.95 55.58 -29.18
C SER A 45 32.67 55.59 -27.66
N GLN A 46 33.17 56.60 -26.94
CA GLN A 46 32.90 56.76 -25.50
C GLN A 46 31.39 56.83 -25.20
N GLU A 47 30.59 57.39 -26.12
CA GLU A 47 29.14 57.50 -25.97
C GLU A 47 28.45 56.14 -26.11
N GLU A 48 28.88 55.29 -27.04
CA GLU A 48 28.34 53.93 -27.20
C GLU A 48 28.67 53.02 -26.01
N ARG A 49 29.85 53.17 -25.39
CA ARG A 49 30.18 52.48 -24.14
C ARG A 49 29.27 52.90 -22.99
N GLN A 50 29.00 54.20 -22.84
CA GLN A 50 28.10 54.70 -21.80
C GLN A 50 26.65 54.24 -22.03
N ALA A 51 26.21 54.13 -23.29
CA ALA A 51 24.88 53.60 -23.61
C ALA A 51 24.73 52.12 -23.24
N LEU A 52 25.74 51.29 -23.56
CA LEU A 52 25.78 49.87 -23.18
C LEU A 52 25.81 49.67 -21.66
N GLU A 53 26.55 50.51 -20.93
CA GLU A 53 26.64 50.44 -19.47
C GLU A 53 25.31 50.80 -18.79
N ARG A 54 24.61 51.82 -19.31
CA ARG A 54 23.24 52.15 -18.84
C ARG A 54 22.26 51.02 -19.10
N GLN A 55 22.33 50.39 -20.28
CA GLN A 55 21.45 49.28 -20.63
C GLN A 55 21.71 48.03 -19.78
N ALA A 56 22.97 47.78 -19.40
CA ALA A 56 23.33 46.69 -18.49
C ALA A 56 22.79 46.93 -17.07
N LEU A 57 22.93 48.17 -16.55
CA LEU A 57 22.38 48.57 -15.25
C LEU A 57 20.85 48.48 -15.21
N GLU A 58 20.17 48.87 -16.28
CA GLU A 58 18.71 48.78 -16.39
C GLU A 58 18.23 47.32 -16.40
N ARG A 59 18.93 46.42 -17.13
CA ARG A 59 18.65 44.98 -17.08
C ARG A 59 18.85 44.38 -15.69
N GLN A 60 19.93 44.77 -15.01
CA GLN A 60 20.21 44.29 -13.66
C GLN A 60 19.16 44.77 -12.65
N ALA A 61 18.65 46.00 -12.81
CA ALA A 61 17.57 46.52 -11.98
C ALA A 61 16.25 45.77 -12.22
N LEU A 62 15.90 45.50 -13.48
CA LEU A 62 14.73 44.69 -13.84
C LEU A 62 14.80 43.26 -13.32
N GLU A 63 15.95 42.62 -13.41
CA GLU A 63 16.18 41.26 -12.91
C GLU A 63 16.05 41.19 -11.39
N ARG A 64 16.59 42.19 -10.68
CA ARG A 64 16.44 42.31 -9.22
C ARG A 64 14.98 42.51 -8.81
N GLN A 65 14.23 43.32 -9.55
CA GLN A 65 12.80 43.54 -9.30
C GLN A 65 11.97 42.29 -9.57
N ALA A 66 12.33 41.48 -10.58
CA ALA A 66 11.68 40.21 -10.87
C ALA A 66 11.93 39.17 -9.75
N LEU A 67 13.18 39.08 -9.27
CA LEU A 67 13.56 38.23 -8.14
C LEU A 67 12.82 38.61 -6.85
N GLU A 68 12.70 39.91 -6.56
CA GLU A 68 11.98 40.41 -5.39
C GLU A 68 10.48 40.09 -5.46
N ARG A 69 9.87 40.23 -6.66
CA ARG A 69 8.47 39.85 -6.88
C ARG A 69 8.25 38.34 -6.72
N GLN A 70 9.17 37.51 -7.21
CA GLN A 70 9.11 36.06 -7.06
C GLN A 70 9.26 35.62 -5.60
N ALA A 71 10.10 36.31 -4.82
CA ALA A 71 10.25 36.06 -3.39
C ALA A 71 8.99 36.43 -2.60
N LEU A 72 8.36 37.56 -2.93
CA LEU A 72 7.07 37.97 -2.33
C LEU A 72 5.93 37.01 -2.66
N GLU A 73 5.86 36.53 -3.91
CA GLU A 73 4.86 35.54 -4.33
C GLU A 73 5.04 34.20 -3.62
N ARG A 74 6.29 33.74 -3.45
CA ARG A 74 6.60 32.55 -2.67
C ARG A 74 6.22 32.70 -1.20
N GLN A 75 6.50 33.86 -0.60
CA GLN A 75 6.13 34.14 0.78
C GLN A 75 4.61 34.20 0.98
N ALA A 76 3.87 34.73 0.00
CA ALA A 76 2.40 34.75 0.04
C ALA A 76 1.80 33.34 -0.07
N LEU A 77 2.35 32.49 -0.97
CA LEU A 77 1.96 31.08 -1.10
C LEU A 77 2.28 30.28 0.17
N GLU A 78 3.43 30.52 0.79
CA GLU A 78 3.84 29.87 2.04
C GLU A 78 2.94 30.31 3.22
N THR A 79 2.53 31.57 3.25
CA THR A 79 1.56 32.06 4.27
C THR A 79 0.18 31.46 4.06
N GLN A 80 -0.27 31.34 2.80
CA GLN A 80 -1.56 30.73 2.47
C GLN A 80 -1.57 29.22 2.77
N ALA A 81 -0.48 28.51 2.47
CA ALA A 81 -0.32 27.10 2.82
C ALA A 81 -0.32 26.89 4.34
N LEU A 82 0.33 27.78 5.10
CA LEU A 82 0.33 27.72 6.56
C LEU A 82 -1.06 28.04 7.15
N GLU A 83 -1.82 28.96 6.55
CA GLU A 83 -3.21 29.23 6.95
C GLU A 83 -4.14 28.04 6.66
N GLU A 84 -3.97 27.37 5.51
CA GLU A 84 -4.70 26.13 5.18
C GLU A 84 -4.31 24.98 6.10
N GLU A 85 -3.02 24.80 6.43
CA GLU A 85 -2.53 23.80 7.39
C GLU A 85 -3.05 24.05 8.82
N ILE A 86 -3.14 25.32 9.24
CA ILE A 86 -3.72 25.69 10.55
C ILE A 86 -5.23 25.41 10.57
N LEU A 87 -5.93 25.63 9.45
CA LEU A 87 -7.36 25.32 9.34
C LEU A 87 -7.60 23.81 9.39
N ASP A 88 -6.80 23.03 8.66
CA ASP A 88 -6.89 21.57 8.62
C ASP A 88 -6.54 20.96 9.99
N THR A 89 -5.48 21.43 10.65
CA THR A 89 -5.15 20.99 12.02
C THR A 89 -6.18 21.42 13.05
N THR A 90 -6.91 22.53 12.87
CA THR A 90 -8.02 22.89 13.75
C THR A 90 -9.27 22.04 13.48
N GLU A 91 -9.57 21.71 12.22
CA GLU A 91 -10.63 20.78 11.84
C GLU A 91 -10.37 19.37 12.39
N VAL A 92 -9.17 18.82 12.16
CA VAL A 92 -8.71 17.53 12.72
C VAL A 92 -8.75 17.54 14.24
N ARG A 93 -8.38 18.67 14.88
CA ARG A 93 -8.47 18.79 16.34
C ARG A 93 -9.93 18.80 16.82
N THR A 94 -10.83 19.49 16.13
CA THR A 94 -12.27 19.41 16.46
C THR A 94 -12.85 18.03 16.22
N GLU A 95 -12.45 17.32 15.15
CA GLU A 95 -12.87 15.94 14.91
C GLU A 95 -12.32 15.00 15.97
N ALA A 96 -11.06 15.16 16.39
CA ALA A 96 -10.47 14.39 17.48
C ALA A 96 -11.13 14.72 18.83
N GLU A 97 -11.52 15.97 19.08
CA GLU A 97 -12.28 16.37 20.27
C GLU A 97 -13.71 15.78 20.23
N ILE A 98 -14.38 15.78 19.08
CA ILE A 98 -15.69 15.14 18.86
C ILE A 98 -15.58 13.62 19.05
N GLU A 99 -14.56 12.99 18.48
CA GLU A 99 -14.33 11.55 18.60
C GLU A 99 -13.95 11.18 20.04
N SER A 100 -13.16 11.99 20.73
CA SER A 100 -12.86 11.80 22.15
C SER A 100 -14.13 11.88 23.01
N THR A 101 -15.05 12.79 22.67
CA THR A 101 -16.34 12.94 23.35
C THR A 101 -17.25 11.76 23.05
N ARG A 102 -17.29 11.26 21.80
CA ARG A 102 -18.02 10.04 21.40
C ARG A 102 -17.45 8.79 22.07
N VAL A 103 -16.13 8.70 22.23
CA VAL A 103 -15.45 7.63 22.97
C VAL A 103 -15.74 7.72 24.47
N GLU A 104 -15.83 8.91 25.05
CA GLU A 104 -16.26 9.11 26.44
C GLU A 104 -17.74 8.74 26.64
N GLU A 105 -18.64 9.16 25.75
CA GLU A 105 -20.06 8.79 25.77
C GLU A 105 -20.25 7.27 25.56
N ALA A 106 -19.46 6.66 24.67
CA ALA A 106 -19.42 5.21 24.46
C ALA A 106 -18.82 4.45 25.65
N LYS A 107 -17.81 5.02 26.34
CA LYS A 107 -17.29 4.47 27.61
C LYS A 107 -18.32 4.57 28.73
N THR A 108 -19.07 5.67 28.81
CA THR A 108 -20.13 5.84 29.81
C THR A 108 -21.29 4.88 29.55
N ALA A 109 -21.64 4.65 28.28
CA ALA A 109 -22.62 3.63 27.87
C ALA A 109 -22.12 2.18 28.07
N ALA A 110 -20.82 1.95 27.91
CA ALA A 110 -20.16 0.67 28.18
C ALA A 110 -20.00 0.41 29.69
N GLU A 111 -19.79 1.43 30.53
CA GLU A 111 -19.76 1.28 31.99
C GLU A 111 -21.13 0.90 32.56
N ASP A 112 -22.22 1.35 31.94
CA ASP A 112 -23.59 0.95 32.31
C ASP A 112 -23.99 -0.44 31.75
N THR A 113 -23.12 -1.07 30.94
CA THR A 113 -23.33 -2.43 30.38
C THR A 113 -22.16 -3.40 30.61
N SER A 114 -21.11 -3.01 31.34
CA SER A 114 -19.92 -3.82 31.58
C SER A 114 -20.08 -4.73 32.81
N SER A 115 -20.78 -5.85 32.60
CA SER A 115 -20.47 -7.10 33.29
C SER A 115 -20.21 -8.24 32.31
N THR A 116 -19.66 -7.95 31.14
CA THR A 116 -19.16 -8.98 30.22
C THR A 116 -17.88 -8.50 29.56
N THR A 117 -16.75 -8.72 30.23
CA THR A 117 -15.44 -8.82 29.58
C THR A 117 -15.57 -9.88 28.47
N ALA A 118 -15.49 -9.45 27.21
CA ALA A 118 -15.32 -10.38 26.11
C ALA A 118 -14.09 -11.26 26.42
N PRO A 119 -14.18 -12.59 26.27
CA PRO A 119 -13.09 -13.47 26.68
C PRO A 119 -11.88 -13.20 25.79
N THR A 120 -10.78 -12.73 26.39
CA THR A 120 -9.47 -12.65 25.73
C THR A 120 -9.11 -14.05 25.26
N ARG A 121 -9.25 -14.32 23.96
CA ARG A 121 -8.90 -15.61 23.36
C ARG A 121 -7.44 -15.89 23.70
N VAL A 122 -7.17 -17.01 24.36
CA VAL A 122 -5.78 -17.43 24.58
C VAL A 122 -5.17 -17.73 23.22
N ARG A 123 -4.21 -16.90 22.82
CA ARG A 123 -3.51 -17.04 21.55
C ARG A 123 -2.84 -18.42 21.45
N THR A 124 -3.14 -19.17 20.40
CA THR A 124 -2.57 -20.51 20.18
C THR A 124 -1.45 -20.52 19.13
N LEU A 125 -1.36 -19.46 18.34
CA LEU A 125 -0.34 -19.31 17.30
C LEU A 125 1.04 -19.03 17.91
N SER A 126 2.04 -19.79 17.48
CA SER A 126 3.46 -19.51 17.73
C SER A 126 4.02 -18.63 16.62
N SER A 127 4.95 -17.73 16.95
CA SER A 127 5.70 -16.92 15.97
C SER A 127 6.97 -17.62 15.45
N GLU A 128 7.17 -18.90 15.77
CA GLU A 128 8.30 -19.68 15.29
C GLU A 128 8.21 -19.95 13.78
N VAL A 129 9.31 -19.65 13.07
CA VAL A 129 9.43 -19.95 11.64
C VAL A 129 9.57 -21.46 11.44
N ILE A 130 8.60 -22.06 10.78
CA ILE A 130 8.59 -23.50 10.48
C ILE A 130 9.15 -23.73 9.07
N ALA A 131 10.07 -24.69 8.96
CA ALA A 131 10.64 -25.09 7.67
C ALA A 131 9.54 -25.50 6.67
N TYR A 132 9.73 -25.09 5.42
CA TYR A 132 8.84 -25.45 4.33
C TYR A 132 8.83 -26.95 4.07
N ASP A 133 7.64 -27.50 3.88
CA ASP A 133 7.41 -28.94 3.72
C ASP A 133 7.57 -29.42 2.27
N GLY A 134 7.86 -28.50 1.35
CA GLY A 134 8.12 -28.81 -0.06
C GLY A 134 6.87 -29.06 -0.91
N LEU A 135 5.65 -28.94 -0.35
CA LEU A 135 4.43 -29.08 -1.15
C LEU A 135 4.17 -27.81 -1.96
N LEU A 136 3.96 -27.96 -3.27
CA LEU A 136 3.56 -26.86 -4.14
C LEU A 136 2.24 -26.24 -3.65
N ARG A 137 2.22 -24.91 -3.51
CA ARG A 137 1.07 -24.12 -3.06
C ARG A 137 0.87 -22.92 -3.94
N SER A 138 -0.35 -22.42 -3.97
CA SER A 138 -0.63 -21.07 -4.41
C SER A 138 -0.36 -20.08 -3.26
N ILE A 139 -0.33 -18.80 -3.59
CA ILE A 139 -0.31 -17.70 -2.63
C ILE A 139 -1.66 -17.00 -2.71
N THR A 140 -2.26 -16.71 -1.57
CA THR A 140 -3.47 -15.89 -1.52
C THR A 140 -3.20 -14.66 -0.66
N CYS A 141 -3.35 -13.48 -1.27
CA CYS A 141 -3.17 -12.19 -0.63
C CYS A 141 -4.53 -11.65 -0.19
N TRP A 142 -4.72 -11.42 1.10
CA TRP A 142 -5.93 -10.82 1.67
C TRP A 142 -5.64 -9.44 2.24
N GLY A 143 -6.54 -8.49 1.96
CA GLY A 143 -6.43 -7.14 2.47
C GLY A 143 -7.48 -6.21 1.88
N ASP A 144 -7.22 -4.92 2.03
CA ASP A 144 -8.04 -3.83 1.53
C ASP A 144 -7.55 -3.31 0.16
N SER A 145 -7.68 -2.00 -0.06
CA SER A 145 -7.24 -1.28 -1.26
C SER A 145 -5.74 -1.39 -1.52
N LEU A 146 -4.92 -1.53 -0.47
CA LEU A 146 -3.47 -1.71 -0.62
C LEU A 146 -3.18 -3.07 -1.25
N THR A 147 -3.83 -4.13 -0.80
CA THR A 147 -3.71 -5.45 -1.44
C THR A 147 -4.33 -5.47 -2.83
N GLU A 148 -5.47 -4.79 -3.03
CA GLU A 148 -6.10 -4.68 -4.35
C GLU A 148 -5.14 -4.02 -5.37
N GLY A 149 -4.32 -3.08 -4.90
CA GLY A 149 -3.36 -2.34 -5.73
C GLY A 149 -3.94 -1.05 -6.29
N ILE A 150 -4.85 -0.41 -5.54
CA ILE A 150 -5.42 0.89 -5.88
C ILE A 150 -4.27 1.91 -5.98
N GLY A 151 -4.17 2.59 -7.13
CA GLY A 151 -3.04 3.48 -7.47
C GLY A 151 -2.21 3.02 -8.67
N THR A 152 -2.48 1.84 -9.23
CA THR A 152 -1.74 1.26 -10.37
C THR A 152 -2.47 1.33 -11.71
N GLY A 153 -3.75 1.72 -11.71
CA GLY A 153 -4.61 1.73 -12.89
C GLY A 153 -4.23 2.75 -13.97
N PRO A 154 -4.81 2.65 -15.18
CA PRO A 154 -4.51 3.52 -16.33
C PRO A 154 -4.83 5.00 -16.09
N ASN A 155 -5.64 5.30 -15.08
CA ASN A 155 -5.99 6.66 -14.67
C ASN A 155 -4.89 7.34 -13.84
N TYR A 156 -3.81 6.63 -13.48
CA TYR A 156 -2.70 7.14 -12.68
C TYR A 156 -1.39 7.10 -13.49
N PRO A 157 -1.26 7.94 -14.55
CA PRO A 157 -0.13 7.93 -15.45
C PRO A 157 1.10 8.56 -14.80
N ILE A 158 1.83 7.77 -14.01
CA ILE A 158 3.22 8.07 -13.68
C ILE A 158 4.09 7.37 -14.73
N LEU A 159 5.22 7.97 -15.11
CA LEU A 159 6.26 7.23 -15.84
C LEU A 159 6.57 5.98 -15.01
N THR A 160 6.32 4.77 -15.50
CA THR A 160 6.46 3.51 -14.76
C THR A 160 7.58 2.65 -15.35
N ASN A 161 8.62 3.28 -15.89
CA ASN A 161 9.80 2.57 -16.33
C ASN A 161 10.88 2.69 -15.26
N ILE A 162 11.37 1.55 -14.77
CA ILE A 162 12.57 1.48 -13.94
C ILE A 162 13.77 1.03 -14.79
N LYS A 163 14.99 1.30 -14.31
CA LYS A 163 16.21 0.67 -14.80
C LYS A 163 16.71 -0.40 -13.86
N VAL A 164 16.83 -1.62 -14.37
CA VAL A 164 17.49 -2.73 -13.67
C VAL A 164 18.68 -3.17 -14.51
N ASN A 165 19.90 -2.99 -13.99
CA ASN A 165 21.14 -3.30 -14.70
C ASN A 165 21.23 -2.64 -16.11
N GLY A 166 20.73 -1.41 -16.23
CA GLY A 166 20.68 -0.65 -17.49
C GLY A 166 19.53 -1.04 -18.43
N ILE A 167 18.75 -2.07 -18.10
CA ILE A 167 17.58 -2.50 -18.88
C ILE A 167 16.34 -1.76 -18.40
N SER A 168 15.58 -1.19 -19.33
CA SER A 168 14.29 -0.57 -19.04
C SER A 168 13.24 -1.64 -18.81
N ILE A 169 12.59 -1.61 -17.66
CA ILE A 169 11.46 -2.50 -17.32
C ILE A 169 10.23 -1.63 -17.11
N ASN A 170 9.15 -1.96 -17.82
CA ASN A 170 7.86 -1.32 -17.62
C ASN A 170 7.10 -2.04 -16.49
N ILE A 171 6.78 -1.29 -15.43
CA ILE A 171 6.06 -1.76 -14.25
C ILE A 171 4.65 -1.14 -14.15
N ASN A 172 4.11 -0.63 -15.25
CA ASN A 172 2.75 -0.08 -15.27
C ASN A 172 1.71 -1.13 -14.85
N GLY A 173 0.80 -0.77 -13.95
CA GLY A 173 -0.24 -1.69 -13.48
C GLY A 173 0.28 -2.77 -12.52
N LYS A 174 1.54 -2.68 -12.07
CA LYS A 174 2.08 -3.64 -11.11
C LYS A 174 1.50 -3.39 -9.73
N THR A 175 0.73 -4.37 -9.28
CA THR A 175 0.32 -4.52 -7.88
C THR A 175 1.31 -5.41 -7.12
N MET A 176 1.25 -5.39 -5.79
CA MET A 176 2.05 -6.30 -4.96
C MET A 176 1.77 -7.78 -5.31
N PRO A 177 0.51 -8.26 -5.39
CA PRO A 177 0.24 -9.66 -5.72
C PRO A 177 0.73 -10.06 -7.12
N SER A 178 0.58 -9.18 -8.12
CA SER A 178 1.05 -9.48 -9.48
C SER A 178 2.57 -9.56 -9.55
N THR A 179 3.30 -8.67 -8.87
CA THR A 179 4.77 -8.69 -8.80
C THR A 179 5.29 -9.92 -8.09
N LEU A 180 4.61 -10.37 -7.03
CA LEU A 180 4.94 -11.61 -6.34
C LEU A 180 4.78 -12.84 -7.26
N GLY A 181 3.84 -12.80 -8.19
CA GLY A 181 3.47 -13.88 -9.11
C GLY A 181 4.55 -14.41 -10.06
N GLU A 182 4.96 -13.71 -11.12
CA GLU A 182 6.05 -12.77 -10.97
C GLU A 182 7.33 -13.45 -10.51
N LEU A 183 7.84 -12.99 -9.37
CA LEU A 183 9.10 -13.42 -8.79
C LEU A 183 9.10 -14.87 -8.33
N THR A 184 7.95 -15.39 -7.87
CA THR A 184 7.83 -16.76 -7.34
C THR A 184 7.56 -17.82 -8.41
N ASN A 185 7.00 -17.42 -9.56
CA ASN A 185 6.39 -18.30 -10.56
C ASN A 185 5.31 -19.23 -9.96
N LEU A 186 4.64 -18.80 -8.89
CA LEU A 186 3.48 -19.46 -8.29
C LEU A 186 2.19 -18.77 -8.71
N THR A 187 1.06 -19.48 -8.61
CA THR A 187 -0.25 -18.85 -8.75
C THR A 187 -0.50 -17.95 -7.54
N VAL A 188 -0.84 -16.69 -7.80
CA VAL A 188 -1.13 -15.68 -6.77
C VAL A 188 -2.54 -15.14 -6.97
N TYR A 189 -3.37 -15.24 -5.92
CA TYR A 189 -4.73 -14.72 -5.88
C TYR A 189 -4.75 -13.38 -5.15
N ASN A 190 -5.20 -12.32 -5.83
CA ASN A 190 -5.41 -11.02 -5.21
C ASN A 190 -6.82 -10.92 -4.64
N MET A 191 -6.98 -11.17 -3.34
CA MET A 191 -8.25 -11.05 -2.64
C MET A 191 -8.43 -9.69 -1.97
N GLY A 192 -7.69 -8.67 -2.40
CA GLY A 192 -7.86 -7.28 -1.94
C GLY A 192 -9.20 -6.70 -2.38
N VAL A 193 -9.86 -5.96 -1.48
CA VAL A 193 -11.10 -5.24 -1.75
C VAL A 193 -11.04 -3.88 -1.06
N SER A 194 -11.03 -2.82 -1.86
CA SER A 194 -10.98 -1.43 -1.39
C SER A 194 -12.10 -1.10 -0.41
N GLY A 195 -11.77 -0.35 0.65
CA GLY A 195 -12.73 0.16 1.65
C GLY A 195 -13.16 -0.84 2.72
N GLU A 196 -12.75 -2.12 2.64
CA GLU A 196 -13.06 -3.08 3.71
C GLU A 196 -12.18 -2.86 4.94
N ASP A 197 -12.76 -3.05 6.13
CA ASP A 197 -12.05 -3.10 7.39
C ASP A 197 -11.49 -4.49 7.70
N SER A 198 -10.63 -4.59 8.72
CA SER A 198 -10.00 -5.85 9.12
C SER A 198 -11.00 -6.97 9.47
N ARG A 199 -12.12 -6.63 10.11
CA ARG A 199 -13.17 -7.61 10.48
C ARG A 199 -13.88 -8.17 9.24
N THR A 200 -14.22 -7.31 8.30
CA THR A 200 -14.88 -7.67 7.03
C THR A 200 -13.95 -8.56 6.20
N ILE A 201 -12.67 -8.21 6.11
CA ILE A 201 -11.64 -9.02 5.43
C ILE A 201 -11.52 -10.41 6.08
N ALA A 202 -11.43 -10.48 7.40
CA ALA A 202 -11.35 -11.74 8.13
C ALA A 202 -12.62 -12.60 7.95
N CYS A 203 -13.80 -11.97 7.87
CA CYS A 203 -15.06 -12.65 7.57
C CYS A 203 -15.10 -13.22 6.15
N ARG A 204 -14.66 -12.42 5.17
CA ARG A 204 -14.67 -12.81 3.75
C ARG A 204 -13.70 -13.96 3.47
N GLN A 205 -12.58 -14.01 4.17
CA GLN A 205 -11.65 -15.14 4.15
C GLN A 205 -12.17 -16.39 4.89
N GLY A 206 -13.07 -16.20 5.85
CA GLY A 206 -13.67 -17.26 6.67
C GLY A 206 -12.95 -17.53 8.00
N GLY A 207 -11.91 -16.76 8.31
CA GLY A 207 -11.24 -16.78 9.62
C GLY A 207 -12.22 -16.41 10.74
N LEU A 208 -13.05 -15.40 10.49
CA LEU A 208 -14.27 -15.14 11.24
C LEU A 208 -15.48 -15.54 10.40
N LYS A 209 -16.61 -15.81 11.03
CA LYS A 209 -17.86 -16.07 10.31
C LYS A 209 -18.66 -14.78 10.15
N MET A 210 -19.21 -14.59 8.95
CA MET A 210 -20.25 -13.59 8.68
C MET A 210 -21.62 -14.29 8.60
N TYR A 211 -22.64 -13.67 9.16
CA TYR A 211 -23.96 -14.24 9.30
C TYR A 211 -25.05 -13.30 8.79
N VAL A 212 -26.14 -13.93 8.35
CA VAL A 212 -27.44 -13.30 8.17
C VAL A 212 -28.46 -13.99 9.07
N ASN A 213 -29.51 -13.27 9.44
CA ASN A 213 -30.63 -13.81 10.20
C ASN A 213 -31.95 -13.17 9.74
N ASP A 214 -33.07 -13.80 10.09
CA ASP A 214 -34.42 -13.27 9.90
C ASP A 214 -34.75 -12.88 8.45
N ILE A 215 -34.33 -13.73 7.49
CA ILE A 215 -34.64 -13.59 6.06
C ILE A 215 -35.37 -14.82 5.54
N THR A 216 -36.13 -14.65 4.46
CA THR A 216 -36.73 -15.75 3.70
C THR A 216 -36.20 -15.72 2.28
N ILE A 217 -35.37 -16.70 1.92
CA ILE A 217 -34.86 -16.83 0.54
C ILE A 217 -36.00 -17.46 -0.29
N PRO A 218 -36.67 -16.69 -1.18
CA PRO A 218 -37.84 -17.16 -1.94
C PRO A 218 -37.47 -18.30 -2.88
N ASP A 219 -38.43 -19.11 -3.34
CA ASP A 219 -38.20 -20.24 -4.27
C ASP A 219 -37.45 -19.86 -5.57
N SER A 220 -37.54 -18.61 -5.99
CA SER A 220 -36.90 -17.99 -7.14
C SER A 220 -36.55 -16.51 -6.86
N GLY A 221 -35.50 -15.99 -7.48
CA GLY A 221 -35.15 -14.56 -7.39
C GLY A 221 -34.33 -14.18 -6.15
N SER A 222 -34.70 -13.06 -5.51
CA SER A 222 -33.83 -12.37 -4.54
C SER A 222 -34.51 -12.07 -3.21
N VAL A 223 -33.71 -11.94 -2.16
CA VAL A 223 -34.13 -11.45 -0.84
C VAL A 223 -33.21 -10.32 -0.37
N SER A 224 -33.81 -9.28 0.22
CA SER A 224 -33.06 -8.18 0.84
C SER A 224 -32.52 -8.61 2.20
N ILE A 225 -31.29 -8.18 2.48
CA ILE A 225 -30.56 -8.39 3.73
C ILE A 225 -30.20 -7.01 4.26
N SER A 226 -30.78 -6.63 5.39
CA SER A 226 -30.54 -5.30 5.98
C SER A 226 -29.20 -5.21 6.70
N GLN A 227 -28.69 -6.33 7.24
CA GLN A 227 -27.48 -6.36 8.06
C GLN A 227 -26.76 -7.70 7.89
N ILE A 228 -25.43 -7.63 7.88
CA ILE A 228 -24.54 -8.77 7.98
C ILE A 228 -23.72 -8.59 9.26
N VAL A 229 -23.61 -9.65 10.05
CA VAL A 229 -23.00 -9.60 11.39
C VAL A 229 -21.85 -10.58 11.46
N CYS A 230 -20.70 -10.15 11.98
CA CYS A 230 -19.59 -11.03 12.31
C CYS A 230 -19.92 -11.89 13.54
N GLU A 231 -19.23 -13.00 13.72
CA GLU A 231 -19.41 -13.87 14.89
C GLU A 231 -19.07 -13.24 16.24
N ASP A 232 -18.34 -12.12 16.24
CA ASP A 232 -18.08 -11.32 17.43
C ASP A 232 -19.21 -10.32 17.77
N GLY A 233 -20.28 -10.30 16.95
CA GLY A 233 -21.49 -9.49 17.16
C GLY A 233 -21.45 -8.10 16.53
N TYR A 234 -20.33 -7.71 15.91
CA TYR A 234 -20.25 -6.43 15.21
C TYR A 234 -20.77 -6.54 13.77
N LEU A 235 -21.30 -5.43 13.25
CA LEU A 235 -21.67 -5.35 11.85
C LEU A 235 -20.43 -5.44 10.96
N VAL A 236 -20.60 -6.07 9.80
CA VAL A 236 -19.61 -6.06 8.71
C VAL A 236 -20.30 -5.60 7.44
N ASP A 237 -19.55 -4.90 6.61
CA ASP A 237 -20.06 -4.27 5.39
C ASP A 237 -19.18 -4.71 4.20
N PRO A 238 -19.40 -5.92 3.66
CA PRO A 238 -18.64 -6.39 2.50
C PRO A 238 -18.83 -5.45 1.32
N ASN A 239 -17.74 -4.88 0.82
CA ASN A 239 -17.85 -3.87 -0.22
C ASN A 239 -18.14 -4.52 -1.58
N ILE A 240 -19.28 -4.18 -2.18
CA ILE A 240 -19.70 -4.65 -3.51
C ILE A 240 -19.24 -3.65 -4.57
N ASN A 241 -17.92 -3.63 -4.83
CA ASN A 241 -17.27 -2.63 -5.68
C ASN A 241 -16.88 -3.14 -7.09
N GLY A 242 -17.07 -4.42 -7.39
CA GLY A 242 -16.74 -5.00 -8.68
C GLY A 242 -15.27 -5.40 -8.85
N SER A 243 -14.46 -5.34 -7.79
CA SER A 243 -13.09 -5.86 -7.77
C SER A 243 -13.05 -7.38 -7.99
N TYR A 244 -11.88 -7.93 -8.30
CA TYR A 244 -11.72 -9.38 -8.46
C TYR A 244 -11.97 -10.12 -7.14
N GLY A 245 -11.39 -9.65 -6.02
CA GLY A 245 -11.53 -10.27 -4.71
C GLY A 245 -12.96 -10.25 -4.15
N GLU A 246 -13.75 -9.24 -4.51
CA GLU A 246 -15.18 -9.15 -4.19
C GLU A 246 -15.98 -10.20 -4.97
N LYS A 247 -15.85 -10.22 -6.30
CA LYS A 247 -16.58 -11.14 -7.18
C LYS A 247 -16.32 -12.60 -6.85
N GLU A 248 -15.05 -12.97 -6.65
CA GLU A 248 -14.66 -14.33 -6.24
C GLU A 248 -15.36 -14.76 -4.95
N CYS A 249 -15.60 -13.83 -4.03
CA CYS A 249 -16.26 -14.12 -2.77
C CYS A 249 -17.78 -14.16 -2.88
N PHE A 250 -18.38 -13.29 -3.70
CA PHE A 250 -19.80 -12.96 -3.59
C PHE A 250 -20.65 -13.26 -4.83
N ASP A 251 -20.07 -13.51 -6.01
CA ASP A 251 -20.86 -13.91 -7.19
C ASP A 251 -21.45 -15.32 -7.05
N ALA A 252 -20.89 -16.15 -6.16
CA ALA A 252 -21.34 -17.53 -5.90
C ALA A 252 -21.19 -17.94 -4.43
N CYS A 253 -21.45 -17.02 -3.49
CA CYS A 253 -21.50 -17.34 -2.06
C CYS A 253 -22.68 -18.27 -1.73
N SER A 254 -22.67 -18.89 -0.55
CA SER A 254 -23.78 -19.72 -0.10
C SER A 254 -24.34 -19.31 1.26
N ILE A 255 -25.66 -19.38 1.40
CA ILE A 255 -26.40 -19.12 2.64
C ILE A 255 -27.34 -20.30 2.86
N GLY A 256 -27.18 -21.02 3.98
CA GLY A 256 -28.03 -22.19 4.28
C GLY A 256 -27.96 -23.30 3.22
N GLY A 257 -26.86 -23.39 2.48
CA GLY A 257 -26.66 -24.34 1.39
C GLY A 257 -27.20 -23.89 0.02
N ILE A 258 -27.86 -22.74 -0.06
CA ILE A 258 -28.30 -22.15 -1.33
C ILE A 258 -27.15 -21.31 -1.88
N VAL A 259 -26.74 -21.56 -3.13
CA VAL A 259 -25.73 -20.77 -3.82
C VAL A 259 -26.39 -19.58 -4.53
N GLY A 260 -25.82 -18.40 -4.34
CA GLY A 260 -26.34 -17.15 -4.86
C GLY A 260 -25.28 -16.06 -4.97
N LYS A 261 -25.67 -14.98 -5.63
CA LYS A 261 -24.90 -13.74 -5.69
C LYS A 261 -25.33 -12.82 -4.56
N LEU A 262 -24.38 -12.36 -3.76
CA LEU A 262 -24.58 -11.20 -2.88
C LEU A 262 -24.25 -9.94 -3.69
N SER A 263 -25.12 -8.94 -3.61
CA SER A 263 -24.97 -7.65 -4.28
C SER A 263 -25.49 -6.53 -3.37
N TYR A 264 -25.35 -5.27 -3.78
CA TYR A 264 -25.82 -4.12 -3.02
C TYR A 264 -26.77 -3.26 -3.86
N ASP A 265 -27.92 -2.89 -3.29
CA ASP A 265 -28.84 -1.93 -3.89
C ASP A 265 -28.67 -0.56 -3.24
N TRP A 266 -28.04 0.35 -3.97
CA TRP A 266 -27.74 1.72 -3.54
C TRP A 266 -28.98 2.59 -3.32
N ASN A 267 -30.15 2.22 -3.83
CA ASN A 267 -31.37 3.00 -3.59
C ASN A 267 -32.02 2.66 -2.24
N SER A 268 -31.97 1.39 -1.86
CA SER A 268 -32.52 0.91 -0.60
C SER A 268 -31.47 0.81 0.51
N GLU A 269 -30.20 0.98 0.19
CA GLU A 269 -29.06 0.80 1.10
C GLU A 269 -29.11 -0.57 1.79
N THR A 270 -29.42 -1.61 1.00
CA THR A 270 -29.48 -2.99 1.50
C THR A 270 -28.70 -3.94 0.61
N PHE A 271 -28.21 -5.02 1.22
CA PHE A 271 -27.70 -6.15 0.48
C PHE A 271 -28.83 -6.92 -0.17
N LEU A 272 -28.55 -7.52 -1.31
CA LEU A 272 -29.47 -8.38 -2.03
C LEU A 272 -28.78 -9.72 -2.30
N PHE A 273 -29.36 -10.80 -1.78
CA PHE A 273 -28.95 -12.15 -2.13
C PHE A 273 -29.88 -12.72 -3.18
N THR A 274 -29.34 -13.04 -4.35
CA THR A 274 -30.05 -13.63 -5.48
C THR A 274 -29.60 -15.06 -5.69
N ARG A 275 -30.49 -16.04 -5.53
CA ARG A 275 -30.14 -17.44 -5.80
C ARG A 275 -29.83 -17.64 -7.30
N ILE A 276 -28.85 -18.51 -7.60
CA ILE A 276 -28.48 -18.81 -9.01
C ILE A 276 -29.47 -19.79 -9.65
N GLN A 277 -30.04 -20.71 -8.87
CA GLN A 277 -30.98 -21.73 -9.35
C GLN A 277 -32.25 -21.70 -8.52
N ASP A 278 -33.40 -21.76 -9.20
CA ASP A 278 -34.70 -21.94 -8.56
C ASP A 278 -34.74 -23.24 -7.74
N GLY A 279 -35.53 -23.26 -6.68
CA GLY A 279 -35.59 -24.36 -5.74
C GLY A 279 -36.69 -24.16 -4.72
N SER A 280 -36.59 -24.79 -3.55
CA SER A 280 -37.54 -24.53 -2.46
C SER A 280 -37.23 -23.23 -1.75
N GLU A 281 -38.27 -22.59 -1.20
CA GLU A 281 -38.11 -21.50 -0.23
C GLU A 281 -37.31 -21.98 0.99
N LEU A 282 -36.46 -21.12 1.54
CA LEU A 282 -35.74 -21.37 2.79
C LEU A 282 -35.93 -20.20 3.75
N VAL A 283 -36.56 -20.50 4.89
CA VAL A 283 -36.72 -19.55 6.01
C VAL A 283 -35.51 -19.65 6.92
N ILE A 284 -34.80 -18.53 7.09
CA ILE A 284 -33.67 -18.38 8.00
C ILE A 284 -34.14 -17.59 9.22
N SER A 285 -34.17 -18.25 10.38
CA SER A 285 -34.59 -17.68 11.67
C SER A 285 -33.52 -17.81 12.76
N ILE A 286 -32.34 -18.28 12.37
CA ILE A 286 -31.14 -18.30 13.19
C ILE A 286 -29.97 -17.75 12.38
N TYR A 287 -28.96 -17.20 13.05
CA TYR A 287 -27.72 -16.77 12.44
C TYR A 287 -27.13 -17.88 11.56
N THR A 288 -27.20 -17.67 10.25
CA THR A 288 -26.79 -18.63 9.22
C THR A 288 -25.63 -18.04 8.46
N PRO A 289 -24.50 -18.77 8.33
CA PRO A 289 -23.30 -18.21 7.76
C PRO A 289 -23.48 -17.92 6.27
N ILE A 290 -22.94 -16.79 5.82
CA ILE A 290 -22.58 -16.60 4.43
C ILE A 290 -21.21 -17.26 4.25
N ILE A 291 -21.09 -18.19 3.30
CA ILE A 291 -19.83 -18.88 3.01
C ILE A 291 -19.35 -18.45 1.63
N THR A 292 -18.15 -17.86 1.57
CA THR A 292 -17.50 -17.50 0.30
C THR A 292 -16.79 -18.71 -0.30
N PRO A 293 -16.73 -18.88 -1.63
CA PRO A 293 -15.96 -19.96 -2.24
C PRO A 293 -14.48 -19.95 -1.83
N PRO A 294 -13.76 -18.80 -1.84
CA PRO A 294 -12.35 -18.76 -1.46
C PRO A 294 -12.09 -19.19 -0.01
N SER A 295 -13.04 -19.01 0.92
CA SER A 295 -12.89 -19.51 2.30
C SER A 295 -12.75 -21.04 2.39
N ILE A 296 -13.17 -21.77 1.36
CA ILE A 296 -13.00 -23.22 1.28
C ILE A 296 -11.84 -23.55 0.35
N GLU A 297 -11.85 -22.96 -0.85
CA GLU A 297 -10.97 -23.35 -1.95
C GLU A 297 -9.51 -22.92 -1.80
N ARG A 298 -9.24 -21.89 -0.99
CA ARG A 298 -7.89 -21.34 -0.76
C ARG A 298 -7.26 -21.80 0.55
N LYS A 299 -7.92 -22.70 1.29
CA LYS A 299 -7.27 -23.38 2.42
C LYS A 299 -6.01 -24.10 1.95
N GLY A 300 -4.94 -23.98 2.72
CA GLY A 300 -3.66 -24.60 2.44
C GLY A 300 -2.70 -23.74 1.61
N ASP A 301 -3.14 -22.59 1.11
CA ASP A 301 -2.29 -21.62 0.42
C ASP A 301 -1.32 -20.92 1.39
N ILE A 302 -0.23 -20.38 0.86
CA ILE A 302 0.62 -19.45 1.61
C ILE A 302 -0.12 -18.12 1.73
N LEU A 303 -0.24 -17.57 2.94
CA LEU A 303 -0.98 -16.33 3.17
C LEU A 303 -0.06 -15.11 3.13
N ILE A 304 -0.51 -14.07 2.44
CA ILE A 304 -0.02 -12.70 2.61
C ILE A 304 -1.19 -11.88 3.14
N LEU A 305 -1.04 -11.28 4.32
CA LEU A 305 -2.12 -10.56 4.99
C LEU A 305 -1.70 -9.10 5.23
N GLN A 306 -2.50 -8.16 4.72
CA GLN A 306 -2.31 -6.72 4.90
C GLN A 306 -3.66 -6.08 5.21
N MET A 307 -3.94 -5.82 6.48
CA MET A 307 -5.20 -5.24 6.93
C MET A 307 -5.04 -4.44 8.23
N GLY A 308 -5.99 -3.55 8.48
CA GLY A 308 -6.04 -2.69 9.66
C GLY A 308 -6.02 -1.20 9.33
N ASN A 309 -5.65 -0.81 8.11
CA ASN A 309 -5.64 0.59 7.70
C ASN A 309 -7.02 1.26 7.85
N ASN A 310 -8.08 0.55 7.44
CA ASN A 310 -9.46 1.02 7.53
C ASN A 310 -10.13 0.72 8.89
N GLY A 311 -9.37 0.40 9.94
CA GLY A 311 -9.91 0.08 11.25
C GLY A 311 -10.52 -1.33 11.32
N GLY A 312 -11.65 -1.46 12.02
CA GLY A 312 -12.31 -2.75 12.28
C GLY A 312 -11.88 -3.45 13.56
N TYR A 313 -11.03 -2.83 14.38
CA TYR A 313 -10.55 -3.38 15.65
C TYR A 313 -10.71 -2.42 16.83
N LEU A 314 -11.49 -1.33 16.66
CA LEU A 314 -11.87 -0.38 17.72
C LEU A 314 -10.67 0.26 18.46
N GLY A 315 -9.52 0.39 17.79
CA GLY A 315 -8.28 0.88 18.40
C GLY A 315 -7.60 -0.11 19.34
N ASP A 316 -8.09 -1.35 19.44
CA ASP A 316 -7.50 -2.42 20.25
C ASP A 316 -6.68 -3.39 19.36
N TYR A 317 -5.35 -3.35 19.51
CA TYR A 317 -4.47 -4.20 18.72
C TYR A 317 -4.60 -5.69 19.06
N ASP A 318 -5.05 -6.06 20.26
CA ASP A 318 -5.31 -7.46 20.57
C ASP A 318 -6.51 -8.00 19.77
N VAL A 319 -7.49 -7.14 19.48
CA VAL A 319 -8.61 -7.47 18.58
C VAL A 319 -8.09 -7.67 17.15
N LEU A 320 -7.26 -6.75 16.64
CA LEU A 320 -6.67 -6.89 15.30
C LEU A 320 -5.84 -8.18 15.18
N ILE A 321 -4.99 -8.47 16.16
CA ILE A 321 -4.17 -9.69 16.23
C ILE A 321 -5.08 -10.93 16.27
N ALA A 322 -6.17 -10.91 17.03
CA ALA A 322 -7.11 -12.02 17.09
C ALA A 322 -7.79 -12.30 15.74
N GLN A 323 -8.05 -11.26 14.94
CA GLN A 323 -8.61 -11.38 13.59
C GLN A 323 -7.58 -12.01 12.63
N TYR A 324 -6.33 -11.54 12.63
CA TYR A 324 -5.22 -12.16 11.90
C TYR A 324 -5.03 -13.64 12.29
N ASP A 325 -4.99 -13.92 13.59
CA ASP A 325 -4.83 -15.28 14.11
C ASP A 325 -5.99 -16.19 13.65
N ALA A 326 -7.23 -15.70 13.64
CA ALA A 326 -8.38 -16.43 13.14
C ALA A 326 -8.22 -16.80 11.65
N MET A 327 -7.75 -15.88 10.82
CA MET A 327 -7.49 -16.15 9.39
C MET A 327 -6.39 -17.20 9.18
N ILE A 328 -5.29 -17.10 9.93
CA ILE A 328 -4.16 -18.04 9.82
C ILE A 328 -4.58 -19.44 10.27
N GLU A 329 -5.26 -19.56 11.41
CA GLU A 329 -5.71 -20.84 11.94
C GLU A 329 -6.74 -21.50 11.02
N TYR A 330 -7.68 -20.73 10.47
CA TYR A 330 -8.70 -21.23 9.55
C TYR A 330 -8.11 -21.71 8.21
N ASN A 331 -7.02 -21.08 7.75
CA ASN A 331 -6.38 -21.41 6.48
C ASN A 331 -5.68 -22.78 6.48
N GLN A 332 -5.35 -23.36 7.64
CA GLN A 332 -4.68 -24.66 7.77
C GLN A 332 -3.30 -24.74 7.09
N CYS A 333 -2.70 -23.58 6.76
CA CYS A 333 -1.32 -23.48 6.30
C CYS A 333 -0.52 -22.68 7.32
N LYS A 334 0.67 -23.19 7.65
CA LYS A 334 1.59 -22.57 8.61
C LYS A 334 2.50 -21.50 7.99
N TYR A 335 2.42 -21.27 6.69
CA TYR A 335 3.24 -20.29 5.98
C TYR A 335 2.42 -19.03 5.75
N TYR A 336 2.82 -17.96 6.41
CA TYR A 336 2.17 -16.66 6.28
C TYR A 336 3.18 -15.53 6.47
N ILE A 337 2.89 -14.39 5.85
CA ILE A 337 3.58 -13.10 6.03
C ILE A 337 2.53 -12.05 6.39
N ILE A 338 2.78 -11.31 7.46
CA ILE A 338 2.00 -10.13 7.84
C ILE A 338 2.71 -8.91 7.28
N VAL A 339 2.01 -8.12 6.49
CA VAL A 339 2.55 -6.92 5.85
C VAL A 339 2.00 -5.70 6.58
N GLY A 340 2.89 -4.81 7.00
CA GLY A 340 2.49 -3.53 7.59
C GLY A 340 1.91 -2.56 6.55
N ASP A 341 1.20 -1.56 7.05
CA ASP A 341 0.68 -0.43 6.29
C ASP A 341 1.84 0.46 5.86
N THR A 342 1.53 1.43 5.01
CA THR A 342 2.53 2.25 4.33
C THR A 342 2.33 3.74 4.55
N ASP A 343 1.36 4.13 5.37
CA ASP A 343 0.98 5.50 5.66
C ASP A 343 1.62 6.04 6.95
N TYR A 344 1.49 7.36 7.10
CA TYR A 344 1.91 8.14 8.26
C TYR A 344 3.39 8.00 8.64
N THR A 345 3.76 8.74 9.69
CA THR A 345 5.12 8.79 10.22
C THR A 345 5.47 7.56 11.05
N ALA A 346 6.77 7.34 11.25
CA ALA A 346 7.27 6.30 12.14
C ALA A 346 6.77 6.47 13.60
N ALA A 347 6.58 7.71 14.05
CA ALA A 347 6.07 8.00 15.38
C ALA A 347 4.58 7.63 15.51
N TYR A 348 3.78 7.94 14.49
CA TYR A 348 2.35 7.62 14.47
C TYR A 348 2.11 6.10 14.45
N ARG A 349 2.84 5.36 13.62
CA ARG A 349 2.68 3.90 13.47
C ARG A 349 3.41 3.07 14.53
N ALA A 350 4.13 3.68 15.46
CA ALA A 350 5.02 2.99 16.39
C ALA A 350 4.31 1.89 17.20
N ASP A 351 3.17 2.19 17.83
CA ASP A 351 2.48 1.23 18.69
C ASP A 351 1.90 0.06 17.89
N TRP A 352 1.33 0.35 16.72
CA TRP A 352 0.81 -0.65 15.80
C TRP A 352 1.89 -1.58 15.26
N GLU A 353 3.00 -1.02 14.79
CA GLU A 353 4.16 -1.79 14.31
C GLU A 353 4.79 -2.63 15.42
N ASN A 354 4.87 -2.09 16.64
CA ASN A 354 5.38 -2.81 17.80
C ASN A 354 4.45 -3.98 18.17
N ALA A 355 3.13 -3.77 18.17
CA ALA A 355 2.15 -4.82 18.46
C ALA A 355 2.25 -5.98 17.46
N LEU A 356 2.25 -5.69 16.16
CA LEU A 356 2.39 -6.72 15.12
C LEU A 356 3.77 -7.40 15.15
N LYS A 357 4.85 -6.65 15.42
CA LYS A 357 6.18 -7.23 15.56
C LYS A 357 6.27 -8.17 16.75
N LEU A 358 5.67 -7.81 17.89
CA LEU A 358 5.63 -8.64 19.09
C LEU A 358 4.81 -9.91 18.85
N ALA A 359 3.68 -9.81 18.17
CA ALA A 359 2.81 -10.94 17.89
C ALA A 359 3.40 -11.92 16.86
N TYR A 360 3.97 -11.43 15.77
CA TYR A 360 4.32 -12.26 14.61
C TYR A 360 5.83 -12.43 14.38
N GLY A 361 6.68 -11.73 15.13
CA GLY A 361 8.13 -11.93 15.08
C GLY A 361 8.68 -11.76 13.67
N ASP A 362 9.31 -12.81 13.13
CA ASP A 362 9.96 -12.77 11.81
C ASP A 362 8.97 -12.82 10.64
N HIS A 363 7.72 -13.22 10.88
CA HIS A 363 6.64 -13.22 9.89
C HIS A 363 6.11 -11.82 9.58
N PHE A 364 6.38 -10.82 10.44
CA PHE A 364 6.00 -9.44 10.20
C PHE A 364 7.03 -8.71 9.33
N LEU A 365 6.56 -8.13 8.25
CA LEU A 365 7.29 -7.21 7.39
C LEU A 365 6.73 -5.79 7.59
N ASN A 366 7.47 -4.97 8.33
CA ASN A 366 7.17 -3.55 8.46
C ASN A 366 7.41 -2.85 7.12
N MET A 367 6.34 -2.66 6.33
CA MET A 367 6.45 -2.18 4.96
C MET A 367 6.80 -0.69 4.90
N ARG A 368 6.18 0.16 5.73
CA ARG A 368 6.57 1.58 5.86
C ARG A 368 8.07 1.71 6.08
N GLN A 369 8.61 1.03 7.10
CA GLN A 369 10.05 1.08 7.38
C GLN A 369 10.89 0.56 6.22
N TYR A 370 10.47 -0.53 5.57
CA TYR A 370 11.18 -1.10 4.43
C TYR A 370 11.28 -0.10 3.27
N LEU A 371 10.19 0.58 2.91
CA LEU A 371 10.17 1.55 1.81
C LEU A 371 11.00 2.80 2.14
N VAL A 372 10.98 3.26 3.39
CA VAL A 372 11.85 4.34 3.89
C VAL A 372 13.32 3.95 3.79
N ASP A 373 13.68 2.75 4.27
CA ASP A 373 15.06 2.24 4.20
C ASP A 373 15.52 2.08 2.76
N PHE A 374 14.65 1.58 1.88
CA PHE A 374 14.91 1.43 0.46
C PHE A 374 15.27 2.77 -0.19
N ALA A 375 14.51 3.82 0.10
CA ALA A 375 14.80 5.15 -0.40
C ALA A 375 16.10 5.74 0.20
N ASN A 376 16.29 5.66 1.51
CA ASN A 376 17.50 6.14 2.20
C ASN A 376 18.79 5.45 1.72
N ASP A 377 18.71 4.18 1.34
CA ASP A 377 19.83 3.43 0.77
C ASP A 377 20.16 3.84 -0.69
N GLY A 378 19.41 4.78 -1.27
CA GLY A 378 19.64 5.35 -2.60
C GLY A 378 19.06 4.51 -3.74
N TRP A 379 18.14 3.60 -3.45
CA TRP A 379 17.59 2.70 -4.46
C TRP A 379 16.63 3.38 -5.43
N LEU A 380 15.89 4.42 -5.01
CA LEU A 380 15.06 5.20 -5.94
C LEU A 380 15.89 5.69 -7.12
N LYS A 381 17.00 6.36 -6.82
CA LYS A 381 17.98 6.80 -7.81
C LYS A 381 18.58 5.65 -8.61
N ALA A 382 18.92 4.52 -7.97
CA ALA A 382 19.50 3.37 -8.65
C ALA A 382 18.54 2.76 -9.70
N PHE A 383 17.24 2.84 -9.46
CA PHE A 383 16.18 2.39 -10.37
C PHE A 383 15.68 3.49 -11.33
N GLU A 384 16.30 4.68 -11.30
CA GLU A 384 15.85 5.88 -12.05
C GLU A 384 14.40 6.30 -11.72
N ILE A 385 13.96 6.06 -10.49
CA ILE A 385 12.68 6.55 -9.98
C ILE A 385 12.83 8.05 -9.67
N PRO A 386 11.95 8.93 -10.18
CA PRO A 386 12.05 10.36 -9.93
C PRO A 386 11.85 10.69 -8.44
N GLU A 387 12.84 11.33 -7.83
CA GLU A 387 12.77 11.82 -6.44
C GLU A 387 12.29 13.28 -6.41
N SER A 388 11.54 13.63 -5.37
CA SER A 388 11.04 14.99 -5.11
C SER A 388 11.75 15.64 -3.92
N LEU A 389 11.60 16.97 -3.73
CA LEU A 389 12.11 17.61 -2.51
C LEU A 389 11.32 17.15 -1.27
N ASP A 390 10.02 16.89 -1.44
CA ASP A 390 9.13 16.46 -0.36
C ASP A 390 9.45 15.04 0.12
N ASP A 391 10.10 14.22 -0.72
CA ASP A 391 10.60 12.90 -0.33
C ASP A 391 11.59 13.01 0.84
N PHE A 392 12.44 14.06 0.87
CA PHE A 392 13.40 14.24 1.96
C PHE A 392 12.71 14.56 3.29
N ILE A 393 11.63 15.33 3.27
CA ILE A 393 10.85 15.69 4.46
C ILE A 393 10.17 14.43 5.03
N GLN A 394 9.56 13.61 4.17
CA GLN A 394 8.96 12.34 4.59
C GLN A 394 9.99 11.40 5.19
N LEU A 395 11.15 11.25 4.55
CA LEU A 395 12.22 10.39 5.05
C LEU A 395 12.75 10.83 6.42
N GLU A 396 12.83 12.13 6.70
CA GLU A 396 13.20 12.65 8.03
C GLU A 396 12.19 12.25 9.12
N ASN A 397 10.89 12.16 8.78
CA ASN A 397 9.82 11.73 9.68
C ASN A 397 9.61 10.20 9.70
N GLY A 398 10.37 9.46 8.90
CA GLY A 398 10.18 8.03 8.70
C GLY A 398 8.86 7.69 7.99
N GLU A 399 8.43 8.54 7.07
CA GLU A 399 7.25 8.34 6.22
C GLU A 399 7.67 7.87 4.83
N VAL A 400 6.82 7.08 4.18
CA VAL A 400 7.08 6.56 2.83
C VAL A 400 7.08 7.71 1.82
N PRO A 401 8.13 7.89 1.00
CA PRO A 401 8.22 9.01 0.05
C PRO A 401 7.04 9.15 -0.92
N TYR A 402 6.67 10.38 -1.26
CA TYR A 402 5.61 10.68 -2.23
C TYR A 402 5.92 10.16 -3.62
N SER A 403 7.21 10.04 -4.00
CA SER A 403 7.60 9.36 -5.25
C SER A 403 7.13 7.91 -5.34
N LEU A 404 6.77 7.27 -4.23
CA LEU A 404 6.19 5.92 -4.17
C LEU A 404 4.67 5.92 -3.94
N LYS A 405 4.07 7.08 -3.70
CA LYS A 405 2.64 7.29 -3.45
C LYS A 405 1.94 7.85 -4.68
N VAL A 406 0.62 7.86 -4.64
CA VAL A 406 -0.20 8.40 -5.73
C VAL A 406 -0.88 9.72 -5.37
N TRP A 407 -1.96 9.72 -4.57
CA TRP A 407 -2.73 10.94 -4.25
C TRP A 407 -2.99 11.14 -2.76
N ASP A 408 -2.74 10.13 -1.93
CA ASP A 408 -2.93 10.19 -0.49
C ASP A 408 -1.76 9.52 0.24
N GLU A 409 -1.84 9.55 1.57
CA GLU A 409 -0.80 9.05 2.46
C GLU A 409 -0.71 7.52 2.46
N SER A 410 -1.75 6.80 2.01
CA SER A 410 -1.82 5.33 2.08
C SER A 410 -1.42 4.65 0.77
N HIS A 411 -2.03 5.04 -0.34
CA HIS A 411 -1.96 4.29 -1.58
C HIS A 411 -0.63 4.49 -2.29
N LEU A 412 0.00 3.37 -2.62
CA LEU A 412 1.21 3.36 -3.41
C LEU A 412 0.87 3.59 -4.89
N ASN A 413 1.85 4.09 -5.63
CA ASN A 413 1.83 4.02 -7.09
C ASN A 413 2.47 2.69 -7.56
N SER A 414 2.60 2.51 -8.87
CA SER A 414 3.21 1.28 -9.43
C SER A 414 4.66 1.04 -8.98
N TYR A 415 5.45 2.09 -8.69
CA TYR A 415 6.78 1.90 -8.11
C TYR A 415 6.69 1.31 -6.71
N GLY A 416 5.88 1.91 -5.84
CA GLY A 416 5.70 1.45 -4.47
C GLY A 416 5.21 0.00 -4.42
N TYR A 417 4.16 -0.34 -5.16
CA TYR A 417 3.64 -1.72 -5.19
C TYR A 417 4.61 -2.73 -5.80
N TRP A 418 5.40 -2.32 -6.79
CA TRP A 418 6.46 -3.19 -7.32
C TRP A 418 7.54 -3.44 -6.26
N ILE A 419 7.98 -2.41 -5.52
CA ILE A 419 8.96 -2.55 -4.43
C ILE A 419 8.38 -3.43 -3.31
N GLU A 420 7.12 -3.22 -2.94
CA GLU A 420 6.40 -4.00 -1.94
C GLU A 420 6.36 -5.50 -2.31
N GLY A 421 6.02 -5.83 -3.56
CA GLY A 421 6.04 -7.21 -4.05
C GLY A 421 7.43 -7.85 -3.99
N ASN A 422 8.49 -7.09 -4.27
CA ASN A 422 9.88 -7.56 -4.11
C ASN A 422 10.23 -7.79 -2.63
N ALA A 423 9.82 -6.89 -1.74
CA ALA A 423 10.07 -7.00 -0.30
C ALA A 423 9.41 -8.26 0.29
N ILE A 424 8.17 -8.55 -0.13
CA ILE A 424 7.45 -9.75 0.29
C ILE A 424 8.10 -11.00 -0.29
N TYR A 425 8.53 -10.97 -1.56
CA TYR A 425 9.28 -12.07 -2.16
C TYR A 425 10.55 -12.39 -1.37
N ASP A 426 11.32 -11.35 -1.00
CA ASP A 426 12.55 -11.50 -0.22
C ASP A 426 12.26 -12.03 1.19
N LYS A 427 11.17 -11.56 1.82
CA LYS A 427 10.71 -12.07 3.11
C LYS A 427 10.34 -13.56 3.04
N GLY A 428 9.62 -14.00 2.01
CA GLY A 428 9.32 -15.43 1.87
C GLY A 428 10.55 -16.28 1.53
N CYS A 429 11.55 -15.73 0.84
CA CYS A 429 12.86 -16.38 0.68
C CYS A 429 13.62 -16.49 2.02
N GLU A 430 13.53 -15.46 2.88
CA GLU A 430 14.11 -15.47 4.22
C GLU A 430 13.46 -16.54 5.10
N LEU A 431 12.14 -16.62 5.09
CA LEU A 431 11.35 -17.60 5.83
C LEU A 431 11.40 -19.02 5.22
N GLY A 432 11.91 -19.14 3.99
CA GLY A 432 12.09 -20.40 3.27
C GLY A 432 10.83 -20.96 2.61
N TYR A 433 9.80 -20.13 2.39
CA TYR A 433 8.52 -20.51 1.80
C TYR A 433 8.60 -20.77 0.30
N TRP A 434 9.59 -20.18 -0.37
CA TRP A 434 9.89 -20.37 -1.79
C TRP A 434 11.38 -20.11 -2.08
N GLY A 435 11.79 -20.29 -3.34
CA GLY A 435 13.15 -19.96 -3.81
C GLY A 435 14.13 -21.14 -3.93
N TYR A 436 13.63 -22.38 -3.89
CA TYR A 436 14.41 -23.61 -4.09
C TYR A 436 14.93 -23.78 -5.51
#